data_AF-A0A7X5N3F5-F1
#
_entry.id   AF-A0A7X5N3F5-F1
#
_cell.length_a   1.000
_cell.length_b   1.000
_cell.length_c   1.000
_cell.angle_alpha   90.00
_cell.angle_beta   90.00
_cell.angle_gamma   90.00
#
_symmetry.space_group_name_H-M   'P 1'
#
loop_
_entity.id
_entity.type
_entity.pdbx_description
1 polymer ?
#
loop_
_entity_poly.entity_id
_entity_poly.type
_entity_poly.pdbx_seq_one_letter_code
_entity_poly.pdbx_strand_id
1 'polypeptide(L)'
;SVRTSGQFASEKDLAAVNLRLNDRFYRLSDIADITRGYTDPPKPLFRYNGKPAIGLSIAMQKGGNIQEFGKALHERMDISTAELPVGVGVHKVSDQAEVVDKA
;
A
#
# COMPACT_ATOMS: atom_id res chain seq x y z
N SER A 1 3.96 28.76 -2.45
CA SER A 1 3.47 27.66 -1.60
C SER A 1 4.60 27.23 -0.69
N VAL A 2 4.39 27.22 0.64
CA VAL A 2 5.41 26.76 1.60
C VAL A 2 5.36 25.23 1.63
N ARG A 3 6.45 24.58 1.23
CA ARG A 3 6.59 23.12 1.30
C ARG A 3 7.45 22.82 2.54
N THR A 4 6.87 22.20 3.56
CA THR A 4 7.60 21.75 4.75
C THR A 4 8.31 20.44 4.40
N SER A 5 9.65 20.47 4.28
CA SER A 5 10.49 19.31 3.93
C SER A 5 10.72 18.34 5.10
N GLY A 6 9.78 18.28 6.06
CA GLY A 6 9.94 17.54 7.31
C GLY A 6 9.64 16.05 7.23
N GLN A 7 9.20 15.53 6.07
CA GLN A 7 8.99 14.10 5.87
C GLN A 7 10.30 13.43 5.45
N PHE A 8 10.68 12.38 6.15
CA PHE A 8 11.78 11.50 5.73
C PHE A 8 11.30 10.64 4.57
N ALA A 9 11.96 10.75 3.41
CA ALA A 9 11.66 9.94 2.23
C ALA A 9 12.59 8.72 2.12
N SER A 10 13.69 8.74 2.86
CA SER A 10 14.74 7.72 2.82
C SER A 10 15.43 7.53 4.17
N GLU A 11 16.15 6.42 4.27
CA GLU A 11 17.07 6.08 5.36
C GLU A 11 18.15 7.15 5.54
N LYS A 12 18.59 7.77 4.43
CA LYS A 12 19.57 8.84 4.46
C LYS A 12 19.03 10.10 5.14
N ASP A 13 17.76 10.42 4.90
CA ASP A 13 17.10 11.55 5.56
C ASP A 13 16.99 11.31 7.06
N LEU A 14 16.68 10.06 7.45
CA LEU A 14 16.64 9.64 8.85
C LEU A 14 18.04 9.66 9.49
N ALA A 15 19.07 9.24 8.77
CA ALA A 15 20.47 9.24 9.24
C ALA A 15 21.01 10.64 9.54
N ALA A 16 20.54 11.64 8.79
CA ALA A 16 20.95 13.03 8.95
C ALA A 16 20.25 13.75 10.12
N VAL A 17 19.34 13.08 10.83
CA VAL A 17 18.65 13.66 11.99
C VAL A 17 19.65 13.97 13.09
N ASN A 18 19.66 15.23 13.53
CA ASN A 18 20.42 15.67 14.69
C ASN A 18 19.58 15.48 15.95
N LEU A 19 20.07 14.64 16.85
CA LEU A 19 19.54 14.45 18.19
C LEU A 19 20.33 15.33 19.15
N ARG A 20 19.62 16.10 19.98
CA ARG A 20 20.24 16.83 21.09
C ARG A 20 20.04 16.01 22.37
N LEU A 21 21.15 15.52 22.92
CA LEU A 21 21.17 14.94 24.28
C LEU A 21 22.02 15.87 25.15
N ASN A 22 21.40 16.42 26.19
CA ASN A 22 21.97 17.48 27.02
C ASN A 22 22.44 18.68 26.15
N ASP A 23 23.73 19.00 26.18
CA ASP A 23 24.35 20.10 25.43
C ASP A 23 25.19 19.66 24.24
N ARG A 24 24.99 18.42 23.75
CA ARG A 24 25.68 17.90 22.57
C ARG A 24 24.72 17.42 21.51
N PHE A 25 25.08 17.69 20.27
CA PHE A 25 24.41 17.16 19.08
C PHE A 25 25.09 15.89 18.61
N TYR A 26 24.27 14.89 18.31
CA TYR A 26 24.68 13.63 17.70
C TYR A 26 23.85 13.43 16.44
N ARG A 27 24.46 12.90 15.38
CA ARG A 27 23.67 12.40 14.25
C ARG A 27 23.11 11.04 14.64
N LEU A 28 21.90 10.72 14.18
CA LEU A 28 21.31 9.41 14.44
C LEU A 28 22.24 8.28 13.94
N SER A 29 22.92 8.49 12.82
CA SER A 29 23.92 7.54 12.27
C SER A 29 25.09 7.23 13.19
N ASP A 30 25.41 8.13 14.14
CA ASP A 30 26.57 7.95 15.02
C ASP A 30 26.25 7.01 16.20
N ILE A 31 24.96 6.72 16.43
CA ILE A 31 24.48 6.00 17.60
C ILE A 31 23.53 4.84 17.27
N ALA A 32 23.12 4.68 16.00
CA ALA A 32 22.19 3.64 15.57
C ALA A 32 22.44 3.19 14.12
N ASP A 33 22.22 1.91 13.85
CA ASP A 33 22.19 1.35 12.50
C ASP A 33 20.80 1.55 11.88
N ILE A 34 20.77 2.12 10.67
CA ILE A 34 19.53 2.40 9.95
C ILE A 34 19.42 1.42 8.78
N THR A 35 18.39 0.57 8.82
CA THR A 35 18.14 -0.45 7.80
C THR A 35 16.69 -0.39 7.31
N ARG A 36 16.50 -0.73 6.03
CA ARG A 36 15.16 -1.01 5.50
C ARG A 36 14.77 -2.43 5.86
N GLY A 37 13.68 -2.58 6.58
CA GLY A 37 13.15 -3.87 6.96
C GLY A 37 11.65 -3.97 6.71
N TYR A 38 11.15 -5.20 6.72
CA TYR A 38 9.73 -5.47 6.90
C TYR A 38 9.35 -5.27 8.37
N THR A 39 8.06 -5.04 8.64
CA THR A 39 7.57 -4.95 10.01
C THR A 39 7.70 -6.30 10.73
N ASP A 40 8.22 -6.27 11.96
CA ASP A 40 8.40 -7.43 12.84
C ASP A 40 7.76 -7.13 14.22
N PRO A 41 6.82 -7.95 14.73
CA PRO A 41 6.25 -9.15 14.12
C PRO A 41 5.47 -8.83 12.83
N PRO A 42 5.45 -9.75 11.85
CA PRO A 42 4.70 -9.54 10.63
C PRO A 42 3.23 -9.31 10.97
N LYS A 43 2.66 -8.23 10.42
CA LYS A 43 1.21 -8.04 10.40
C LYS A 43 0.56 -9.26 9.70
N PRO A 44 -0.69 -9.62 10.01
CA PRO A 44 -1.36 -10.78 9.42
C PRO A 44 -1.12 -10.85 7.92
N LEU A 45 -0.38 -11.88 7.49
CA LEU A 45 0.01 -12.07 6.10
C LEU A 45 -1.23 -12.52 5.32
N PHE A 46 -1.71 -11.67 4.43
CA PHE A 46 -2.73 -12.08 3.47
C PHE A 46 -2.09 -13.05 2.47
N ARG A 47 -2.78 -14.16 2.19
CA ARG A 47 -2.32 -15.17 1.24
C ARG A 47 -3.40 -15.46 0.22
N TYR A 48 -2.98 -15.62 -1.03
CA TYR A 48 -3.81 -16.10 -2.12
C TYR A 48 -3.15 -17.35 -2.71
N ASN A 49 -3.88 -18.47 -2.74
CA ASN A 49 -3.37 -19.79 -3.17
C ASN A 49 -2.02 -20.16 -2.51
N GLY A 50 -1.89 -19.93 -1.20
CA GLY A 50 -0.69 -20.25 -0.43
C GLY A 50 0.48 -19.27 -0.58
N LYS A 51 0.43 -18.34 -1.54
CA LYS A 51 1.48 -17.33 -1.77
C LYS A 51 1.16 -16.02 -1.03
N PRO A 52 2.16 -15.30 -0.49
CA PRO A 52 1.96 -13.96 0.06
C PRO A 52 1.34 -13.03 -0.98
N ALA A 53 0.33 -12.27 -0.56
CA ALA A 53 -0.40 -11.36 -1.44
C ALA A 53 -0.85 -10.11 -0.66
N ILE A 54 -1.30 -9.10 -1.39
CA ILE A 54 -1.93 -7.90 -0.83
C ILE A 54 -3.41 -7.95 -1.21
N GLY A 55 -4.30 -7.82 -0.21
CA GLY A 55 -5.74 -7.70 -0.44
C GLY A 55 -6.14 -6.25 -0.64
N LEU A 56 -7.01 -5.99 -1.63
CA LEU A 56 -7.66 -4.70 -1.84
C LEU A 56 -9.17 -4.90 -1.81
N SER A 57 -9.82 -4.29 -0.82
CA SER A 57 -11.29 -4.31 -0.70
C SER A 57 -11.86 -3.01 -1.25
N ILE A 58 -12.80 -3.13 -2.18
CA ILE A 58 -13.48 -1.99 -2.81
C ILE A 58 -14.95 -2.08 -2.46
N ALA A 59 -15.51 -1.00 -1.89
CA ALA A 59 -16.92 -0.91 -1.55
C ALA A 59 -17.58 0.19 -2.38
N MET A 60 -18.77 -0.09 -2.89
CA MET A 60 -19.57 0.90 -3.59
C MET A 60 -20.13 1.94 -2.61
N GLN A 61 -20.21 3.19 -3.04
CA GLN A 61 -20.88 4.24 -2.28
C GLN A 61 -22.38 3.94 -2.12
N LYS A 62 -22.95 4.31 -0.96
CA LYS A 62 -24.37 4.09 -0.66
C LYS A 62 -25.27 4.75 -1.72
N GLY A 63 -26.26 4.00 -2.21
CA GLY A 63 -27.23 4.47 -3.21
C GLY A 63 -26.76 4.38 -4.66
N GLY A 64 -25.56 3.86 -4.92
CA GLY A 64 -25.09 3.59 -6.28
C GLY A 64 -25.72 2.34 -6.91
N ASN A 65 -25.65 2.23 -8.23
CA ASN A 65 -26.04 1.04 -8.97
C ASN A 65 -24.88 0.03 -9.00
N ILE A 66 -25.07 -1.14 -8.38
CA ILE A 66 -24.03 -2.17 -8.25
C ILE A 66 -23.58 -2.76 -9.59
N GLN A 67 -24.47 -2.84 -10.59
CA GLN A 67 -24.16 -3.39 -11.90
C GLN A 67 -23.30 -2.41 -12.72
N GLU A 68 -23.70 -1.14 -12.76
CA GLU A 68 -22.90 -0.08 -13.40
C GLU A 68 -21.54 0.08 -12.74
N PHE A 69 -21.51 0.06 -11.40
CA PHE A 69 -20.27 0.09 -10.63
C PHE A 69 -19.37 -1.11 -10.97
N GLY A 70 -19.92 -2.33 -11.00
CA GLY A 70 -19.18 -3.54 -11.34
C GLY A 70 -18.57 -3.46 -12.74
N LYS A 71 -19.33 -2.97 -13.73
CA LYS A 71 -18.84 -2.79 -15.10
C LYS A 71 -17.70 -1.78 -15.17
N ALA A 72 -17.89 -0.59 -14.58
CA ALA A 72 -16.87 0.45 -14.58
C ALA A 72 -15.60 0.02 -13.82
N LEU A 73 -15.76 -0.74 -12.74
CA LEU A 73 -14.63 -1.30 -11.99
C LEU A 73 -13.84 -2.29 -12.84
N HIS A 74 -14.51 -3.20 -13.56
CA HIS A 74 -13.84 -4.14 -14.46
C HIS A 74 -13.04 -3.42 -15.55
N GLU A 75 -13.64 -2.45 -16.25
CA GLU A 75 -12.96 -1.67 -17.28
C GLU A 75 -11.70 -0.97 -16.72
N ARG A 76 -11.80 -0.41 -15.50
CA ARG A 76 -10.64 0.24 -14.86
C ARG A 76 -9.57 -0.76 -14.44
N MET A 77 -9.96 -1.93 -13.96
CA MET A 77 -9.04 -3.00 -13.57
C MET A 77 -8.30 -3.56 -14.79
N ASP A 78 -8.96 -3.70 -15.94
CA ASP A 78 -8.32 -4.18 -17.17
C ASP A 78 -7.22 -3.22 -17.64
N ILE A 79 -7.51 -1.92 -17.68
CA ILE A 79 -6.52 -0.87 -18.00
C ILE A 79 -5.36 -0.91 -16.99
N SER A 80 -5.68 -0.98 -15.70
CA SER A 80 -4.64 -0.93 -14.65
C SER A 80 -3.76 -2.17 -14.68
N THR A 81 -4.33 -3.34 -14.96
CA THR A 81 -3.61 -4.62 -15.04
C THR A 81 -2.62 -4.62 -16.21
N ALA A 82 -2.95 -3.95 -17.32
CA ALA A 82 -2.06 -3.82 -18.47
C ALA A 82 -0.81 -2.96 -18.18
N GLU A 83 -0.89 -2.04 -17.23
CA GLU A 83 0.22 -1.15 -16.84
C GLU A 83 1.08 -1.74 -15.70
N LEU A 84 0.72 -2.92 -15.19
CA LEU A 84 1.44 -3.52 -14.07
C LEU A 84 2.84 -4.01 -14.48
N PRO A 85 3.84 -3.84 -13.59
CA PRO A 85 5.17 -4.37 -13.84
C PRO A 85 5.16 -5.90 -13.82
N VAL A 86 6.14 -6.48 -14.51
CA VAL A 86 6.34 -7.93 -14.57
C VAL A 86 6.42 -8.52 -13.16
N GLY A 87 5.66 -9.59 -12.92
CA GLY A 87 5.61 -10.28 -11.64
C GLY A 87 4.45 -9.87 -10.72
N VAL A 88 3.67 -8.84 -11.08
CA VAL A 88 2.44 -8.48 -10.36
C VAL A 88 1.24 -9.10 -11.08
N GLY A 89 0.46 -9.90 -10.35
CA GLY A 89 -0.78 -10.51 -10.85
C GLY A 89 -1.98 -10.05 -10.03
N VAL A 90 -3.10 -9.79 -10.70
CA VAL A 90 -4.38 -9.43 -10.07
C VAL A 90 -5.30 -10.64 -10.07
N HIS A 91 -5.90 -10.94 -8.92
CA HIS A 91 -6.85 -12.04 -8.77
C HIS A 91 -8.13 -11.57 -8.09
N LYS A 92 -9.27 -11.78 -8.74
CA LYS A 92 -10.60 -11.48 -8.20
C LYS A 92 -11.00 -12.59 -7.22
N VAL A 93 -11.35 -12.24 -5.99
CA VAL A 93 -11.74 -13.19 -4.94
C VAL A 93 -13.24 -13.22 -4.72
N SER A 94 -13.91 -12.07 -4.77
CA SER A 94 -15.36 -11.95 -4.63
C SER A 94 -15.85 -10.76 -5.42
N ASP A 95 -16.94 -10.95 -6.17
CA ASP A 95 -17.60 -9.93 -6.97
C ASP A 95 -19.10 -10.06 -6.80
N GLN A 96 -19.70 -9.12 -6.07
CA GLN A 96 -21.12 -9.13 -5.79
C GLN A 96 -21.99 -8.74 -6.99
N ALA A 97 -21.43 -8.08 -8.02
CA ALA A 97 -22.20 -7.71 -9.21
C ALA A 97 -22.57 -8.93 -10.06
N GLU A 98 -21.65 -9.90 -10.19
CA GLU A 98 -21.91 -11.17 -10.90
C GLU A 98 -22.89 -12.10 -10.16
N VAL A 99 -22.95 -12.01 -8.83
CA VAL A 99 -23.85 -12.86 -8.02
C VAL A 99 -25.32 -12.45 -8.21
N VAL A 100 -25.59 -11.19 -8.54
CA VAL A 100 -26.95 -10.65 -8.73
C VAL A 100 -27.47 -10.91 -10.15
N ASP A 101 -26.61 -11.03 -11.16
CA ASP A 101 -27.01 -11.28 -12.55
C ASP A 101 -27.53 -12.71 -12.80
N LYS A 102 -27.27 -13.64 -11.87
CA LYS A 102 -27.72 -15.04 -11.93
C LYS A 102 -29.00 -15.34 -11.13
N ALA A 103 -29.70 -14.32 -10.64
CA ALA A 103 -30.92 -14.47 -9.83
C ALA A 103 -32.19 -14.13 -10.60
#